data_AF-A0A924DBK2-F1
#
_entry.id   AF-A0A924DBK2-F1
#
_cell.length_a   1.000
_cell.length_b   1.000
_cell.length_c   1.000
_cell.angle_alpha   90.00
_cell.angle_beta   90.00
_cell.angle_gamma   90.00
#
_symmetry.space_group_name_H-M   'P 1'
#
loop_
_entity.id
_entity.type
_entity.pdbx_description
1 polymer ?
#
loop_
_entity_poly.entity_id
_entity_poly.type
_entity_poly.pdbx_seq_one_letter_code
_entity_poly.pdbx_strand_id
1 'polypeptide(L)'
;GKENRVQSCDLYDMGQGGITLDGGDHITLEEGGSVAENNLIHDYSKWVRCYRPAIGVNGVGQKVLNNLIYDGPHTAILLSGNQHSVLRNEVHHVCKDTGDVGAFYMGRDWTMRGNKISGNYFHHLGGFKGEGFTDAMGVYLDDAASGSTVLQNVFYKAGRAVMIGGGRDNFVLNNCFIECSPSVHVDARGIGWAKDHIKRGGDWQMYEKLAAVNFDKPPYSVRYPELVTTPTNEPALPKGTVIKGNIALGGVWSELQDGLTETTAGFAQNKIESKSPYVGLGDRQVLERVIKDYSMLGLKDAVIGLKKDTYRRNLAK
;
A
#
# COMPACT_ATOMS: atom_id res chain seq x y z
N GLY A 1 -14.45 8.91 -16.98
CA GLY A 1 -13.70 9.48 -18.11
C GLY A 1 -12.36 8.75 -18.25
N LYS A 2 -11.61 8.95 -19.33
CA LYS A 2 -10.25 8.39 -19.50
C LYS A 2 -9.22 9.52 -19.49
N GLU A 3 -8.00 9.20 -19.05
CA GLU A 3 -6.79 10.05 -19.16
C GLU A 3 -6.91 11.46 -18.55
N ASN A 4 -7.66 11.61 -17.46
CA ASN A 4 -7.82 12.89 -16.78
C ASN A 4 -6.64 13.14 -15.82
N ARG A 5 -6.34 14.41 -15.53
CA ARG A 5 -5.20 14.77 -14.68
C ARG A 5 -5.58 15.84 -13.66
N VAL A 6 -5.35 15.53 -12.38
CA VAL A 6 -5.35 16.52 -11.29
C VAL A 6 -3.91 16.74 -10.88
N GLN A 7 -3.38 17.93 -11.14
CA GLN A 7 -1.95 18.19 -11.02
C GLN A 7 -1.63 19.52 -10.35
N SER A 8 -0.65 19.49 -9.45
CA SER A 8 -0.08 20.67 -8.79
C SER A 8 -1.10 21.51 -8.03
N CYS A 9 -2.09 20.85 -7.43
CA CYS A 9 -3.10 21.49 -6.59
C CYS A 9 -2.71 21.42 -5.10
N ASP A 10 -3.20 22.38 -4.32
CA ASP A 10 -3.21 22.35 -2.85
C ASP A 10 -4.65 22.12 -2.39
N LEU A 11 -4.90 21.00 -1.69
CA LEU A 11 -6.22 20.60 -1.21
C LEU A 11 -6.19 20.46 0.30
N TYR A 12 -6.95 21.30 1.00
CA TYR A 12 -7.00 21.30 2.47
C TYR A 12 -8.34 21.75 3.02
N ASP A 13 -8.57 21.52 4.31
CA ASP A 13 -9.82 21.84 5.02
C ASP A 13 -11.08 21.21 4.41
N MET A 14 -10.94 19.98 3.90
CA MET A 14 -12.04 19.27 3.25
C MET A 14 -12.90 18.52 4.27
N GLY A 15 -14.24 18.63 4.12
CA GLY A 15 -15.19 17.92 4.98
C GLY A 15 -15.13 16.39 4.85
N GLN A 16 -14.76 15.88 3.67
CA GLN A 16 -14.54 14.46 3.38
C GLN A 16 -13.18 14.27 2.69
N GLY A 17 -13.06 13.28 1.80
CA GLY A 17 -11.84 13.00 1.06
C GLY A 17 -11.46 14.07 0.03
N GLY A 18 -10.39 13.81 -0.72
CA GLY A 18 -9.88 14.71 -1.75
C GLY A 18 -10.18 14.24 -3.17
N ILE A 19 -9.16 13.72 -3.85
CA ILE A 19 -9.21 13.33 -5.26
C ILE A 19 -9.84 11.93 -5.39
N THR A 20 -10.72 11.74 -6.37
CA THR A 20 -11.19 10.40 -6.77
C THR A 20 -10.81 10.13 -8.22
N LEU A 21 -10.10 9.03 -8.45
CA LEU A 21 -9.78 8.51 -9.78
C LEU A 21 -10.60 7.25 -10.02
N ASP A 22 -11.47 7.27 -11.04
CA ASP A 22 -12.30 6.14 -11.42
C ASP A 22 -12.44 6.05 -12.93
N GLY A 23 -12.16 4.87 -13.47
CA GLY A 23 -12.24 4.58 -14.90
C GLY A 23 -11.43 3.35 -15.31
N GLY A 24 -11.63 2.95 -16.56
CA GLY A 24 -11.18 1.66 -17.06
C GLY A 24 -12.28 0.61 -16.93
N ASP A 25 -11.99 -0.61 -17.36
CA ASP A 25 -12.93 -1.73 -17.34
C ASP A 25 -12.26 -2.93 -16.68
N HIS A 26 -12.83 -3.37 -15.56
CA HIS A 26 -12.33 -4.48 -14.77
C HIS A 26 -12.45 -5.82 -15.52
N ILE A 27 -13.48 -6.04 -16.34
CA ILE A 27 -13.67 -7.31 -17.07
C ILE A 27 -12.63 -7.45 -18.18
N THR A 28 -12.40 -6.37 -18.92
CA THR A 28 -11.49 -6.38 -20.09
C THR A 28 -10.06 -5.95 -19.76
N LEU A 29 -9.82 -5.47 -18.54
CA LEU A 29 -8.58 -4.83 -18.09
C LEU A 29 -8.17 -3.64 -18.97
N GLU A 30 -9.15 -2.94 -19.55
CA GLU A 30 -8.90 -1.69 -20.29
C GLU A 30 -8.57 -0.58 -19.31
N GLU A 31 -7.44 0.11 -19.52
CA GLU A 31 -6.99 1.17 -18.61
C GLU A 31 -7.85 2.44 -18.71
N GLY A 32 -8.14 3.05 -17.56
CA GLY A 32 -8.70 4.41 -17.48
C GLY A 32 -7.63 5.50 -17.55
N GLY A 33 -6.43 5.24 -17.04
CA GLY A 33 -5.23 6.08 -17.25
C GLY A 33 -5.26 7.49 -16.63
N SER A 34 -6.17 7.80 -15.71
CA SER A 34 -6.20 9.11 -15.03
C SER A 34 -5.13 9.20 -13.94
N VAL A 35 -4.72 10.43 -13.63
CA VAL A 35 -3.52 10.71 -12.84
C VAL A 35 -3.79 11.78 -11.78
N ALA A 36 -3.44 11.49 -10.52
CA ALA A 36 -3.23 12.47 -9.47
C ALA A 36 -1.73 12.68 -9.29
N GLU A 37 -1.19 13.80 -9.78
CA GLU A 37 0.25 14.08 -9.73
C GLU A 37 0.61 15.38 -9.00
N ASN A 38 1.64 15.34 -8.15
CA ASN A 38 2.25 16.55 -7.58
C ASN A 38 1.27 17.42 -6.76
N ASN A 39 0.28 16.80 -6.12
CA ASN A 39 -0.67 17.49 -5.26
C ASN A 39 -0.19 17.51 -3.81
N LEU A 40 -0.51 18.60 -3.12
CA LEU A 40 -0.36 18.76 -1.68
C LEU A 40 -1.75 18.55 -1.06
N ILE A 41 -1.91 17.54 -0.21
CA ILE A 41 -3.22 17.19 0.39
C ILE A 41 -3.07 17.03 1.89
N HIS A 42 -3.78 17.84 2.68
CA HIS A 42 -3.77 17.72 4.14
C HIS A 42 -5.09 18.16 4.76
N ASP A 43 -5.28 17.91 6.06
CA ASP A 43 -6.49 18.30 6.81
C ASP A 43 -7.80 17.90 6.08
N TYR A 44 -7.82 16.67 5.59
CA TYR A 44 -8.97 16.07 4.91
C TYR A 44 -9.83 15.28 5.90
N SER A 45 -11.07 14.99 5.51
CA SER A 45 -12.00 14.14 6.26
C SER A 45 -12.40 14.69 7.62
N LYS A 46 -12.62 16.01 7.68
CA LYS A 46 -12.96 16.71 8.93
C LYS A 46 -14.34 16.35 9.48
N TRP A 47 -15.31 16.00 8.64
CA TRP A 47 -16.67 15.62 9.05
C TRP A 47 -16.88 14.11 9.07
N VAL A 48 -16.45 13.41 8.02
CA VAL A 48 -16.53 11.95 7.93
C VAL A 48 -15.11 11.41 8.01
N ARG A 49 -14.71 10.99 9.22
CA ARG A 49 -13.30 10.72 9.55
C ARG A 49 -12.76 9.42 8.94
N CYS A 50 -13.59 8.39 8.77
CA CYS A 50 -13.17 7.08 8.28
C CYS A 50 -13.57 6.86 6.82
N TYR A 51 -12.77 6.08 6.07
CA TYR A 51 -13.04 5.69 4.67
C TYR A 51 -13.36 6.86 3.73
N ARG A 52 -12.71 7.99 3.99
CA ARG A 52 -12.70 9.17 3.14
C ARG A 52 -11.22 9.53 2.90
N PRO A 53 -10.59 8.95 1.86
CA PRO A 53 -9.16 9.08 1.65
C PRO A 53 -8.80 10.44 1.06
N ALA A 54 -7.54 10.85 1.20
CA ALA A 54 -7.00 11.96 0.42
C ALA A 54 -7.08 11.66 -1.09
N ILE A 55 -6.80 10.42 -1.48
CA ILE A 55 -6.94 9.95 -2.87
C ILE A 55 -7.63 8.57 -2.88
N GLY A 56 -8.83 8.52 -3.45
CA GLY A 56 -9.55 7.28 -3.75
C GLY A 56 -9.26 6.82 -5.18
N VAL A 57 -8.95 5.54 -5.36
CA VAL A 57 -8.58 4.97 -6.66
C VAL A 57 -9.42 3.73 -6.94
N ASN A 58 -10.13 3.73 -8.07
CA ASN A 58 -10.95 2.63 -8.57
C ASN A 58 -10.66 2.34 -10.05
N GLY A 59 -11.05 1.15 -10.50
CA GLY A 59 -11.03 0.75 -11.91
C GLY A 59 -9.72 0.11 -12.33
N VAL A 60 -9.11 0.57 -13.44
CA VAL A 60 -7.89 -0.03 -13.99
C VAL A 60 -6.90 1.04 -14.45
N GLY A 61 -5.61 0.88 -14.13
CA GLY A 61 -4.52 1.65 -14.76
C GLY A 61 -4.37 3.11 -14.30
N GLN A 62 -5.03 3.51 -13.21
CA GLN A 62 -4.88 4.86 -12.62
C GLN A 62 -3.50 5.07 -11.98
N LYS A 63 -3.07 6.33 -11.86
CA LYS A 63 -1.72 6.68 -11.35
C LYS A 63 -1.78 7.75 -10.25
N VAL A 64 -1.09 7.49 -9.14
CA VAL A 64 -0.92 8.40 -8.00
C VAL A 64 0.58 8.68 -7.87
N LEU A 65 1.02 9.86 -8.31
CA LEU A 65 2.43 10.15 -8.55
C LEU A 65 2.89 11.38 -7.77
N ASN A 66 3.99 11.28 -7.02
CA ASN A 66 4.68 12.47 -6.51
C ASN A 66 3.80 13.42 -5.65
N ASN A 67 2.77 12.89 -4.98
CA ASN A 67 1.94 13.70 -4.08
C ASN A 67 2.59 13.76 -2.68
N LEU A 68 2.29 14.82 -1.95
CA LEU A 68 2.55 14.93 -0.51
C LEU A 68 1.20 14.90 0.21
N ILE A 69 0.99 13.88 1.04
CA ILE A 69 -0.26 13.67 1.78
C ILE A 69 0.04 13.60 3.27
N TYR A 70 -0.57 14.47 4.07
CA TYR A 70 -0.36 14.43 5.51
C TYR A 70 -1.54 14.91 6.35
N ASP A 71 -1.42 14.76 7.67
CA ASP A 71 -2.41 15.24 8.64
C ASP A 71 -3.85 14.76 8.39
N GLY A 72 -4.00 13.47 8.10
CA GLY A 72 -5.28 12.81 7.90
C GLY A 72 -5.73 11.99 9.11
N PRO A 73 -7.05 11.93 9.41
CA PRO A 73 -7.54 11.09 10.51
C PRO A 73 -7.44 9.59 10.21
N HIS A 74 -7.51 9.19 8.94
CA HIS A 74 -7.55 7.80 8.50
C HIS A 74 -6.62 7.59 7.29
N THR A 75 -7.06 6.79 6.33
CA THR A 75 -6.31 6.36 5.15
C THR A 75 -5.97 7.52 4.22
N ALA A 76 -4.74 7.55 3.72
CA ALA A 76 -4.33 8.50 2.67
C ALA A 76 -4.76 8.05 1.28
N ILE A 77 -4.49 6.78 0.94
CA ILE A 77 -4.77 6.20 -0.37
C ILE A 77 -5.61 4.94 -0.19
N LEU A 78 -6.86 4.97 -0.67
CA LEU A 78 -7.75 3.81 -0.67
C LEU A 78 -7.89 3.31 -2.11
N LEU A 79 -7.54 2.04 -2.33
CA LEU A 79 -7.39 1.49 -3.68
C LEU A 79 -8.23 0.23 -3.87
N SER A 80 -8.90 0.17 -5.02
CA SER A 80 -9.65 -0.98 -5.52
C SER A 80 -9.42 -1.10 -7.02
N GLY A 81 -9.24 -2.32 -7.53
CA GLY A 81 -9.04 -2.57 -8.96
C GLY A 81 -7.62 -2.99 -9.36
N ASN A 82 -7.26 -2.78 -10.61
CA ASN A 82 -6.12 -3.45 -11.25
C ASN A 82 -5.09 -2.48 -11.84
N GLN A 83 -3.83 -2.91 -11.86
CA GLN A 83 -2.74 -2.24 -12.61
C GLN A 83 -2.52 -0.76 -12.24
N HIS A 84 -2.92 -0.36 -11.04
CA HIS A 84 -2.69 0.99 -10.57
C HIS A 84 -1.22 1.19 -10.17
N SER A 85 -0.76 2.43 -10.28
CA SER A 85 0.60 2.81 -9.93
C SER A 85 0.60 3.90 -8.86
N VAL A 86 1.05 3.57 -7.65
CA VAL A 86 1.27 4.50 -6.54
C VAL A 86 2.76 4.70 -6.40
N LEU A 87 3.28 5.78 -7.01
CA LEU A 87 4.72 5.98 -7.20
C LEU A 87 5.22 7.28 -6.60
N ARG A 88 6.31 7.19 -5.83
CA ARG A 88 7.08 8.35 -5.35
C ARG A 88 6.27 9.38 -4.57
N ASN A 89 5.21 8.95 -3.89
CA ASN A 89 4.45 9.79 -2.97
C ASN A 89 5.15 9.86 -1.62
N GLU A 90 4.94 10.96 -0.90
CA GLU A 90 5.32 11.12 0.50
C GLU A 90 4.05 11.16 1.33
N VAL A 91 3.95 10.29 2.33
CA VAL A 91 2.76 10.15 3.17
C VAL A 91 3.19 10.11 4.63
N HIS A 92 2.71 11.06 5.44
CA HIS A 92 3.08 11.13 6.85
C HIS A 92 1.99 11.67 7.76
N HIS A 93 2.04 11.31 9.05
CA HIS A 93 1.09 11.84 10.05
C HIS A 93 -0.37 11.62 9.65
N VAL A 94 -0.66 10.48 9.03
CA VAL A 94 -2.01 9.99 8.73
C VAL A 94 -2.35 8.81 9.64
N CYS A 95 -3.60 8.32 9.59
CA CYS A 95 -4.09 7.26 10.49
C CYS A 95 -4.14 7.68 11.98
N LYS A 96 -4.41 8.95 12.26
CA LYS A 96 -4.28 9.51 13.63
C LYS A 96 -5.43 9.14 14.58
N ASP A 97 -6.57 8.71 14.06
CA ASP A 97 -7.82 8.65 14.83
C ASP A 97 -8.37 7.25 15.07
N THR A 98 -7.84 6.23 14.41
CA THR A 98 -8.33 4.85 14.52
C THR A 98 -7.19 3.83 14.50
N GLY A 99 -7.48 2.62 14.98
CA GLY A 99 -6.70 1.42 14.68
C GLY A 99 -7.18 0.74 13.40
N ASP A 100 -6.52 -0.37 13.05
CA ASP A 100 -6.88 -1.22 11.90
C ASP A 100 -6.99 -0.42 10.60
N VAL A 101 -5.93 0.34 10.30
CA VAL A 101 -5.94 1.37 9.26
C VAL A 101 -4.60 1.45 8.53
N GLY A 102 -4.64 1.60 7.20
CA GLY A 102 -3.46 1.77 6.37
C GLY A 102 -3.34 3.17 5.78
N ALA A 103 -2.13 3.73 5.75
CA ALA A 103 -1.85 4.92 4.95
C ALA A 103 -2.12 4.63 3.47
N PHE A 104 -1.70 3.46 2.99
CA PHE A 104 -2.26 2.80 1.81
C PHE A 104 -3.13 1.61 2.25
N TYR A 105 -4.33 1.47 1.70
CA TYR A 105 -5.25 0.39 2.02
C TYR A 105 -5.88 -0.21 0.76
N MET A 106 -5.89 -1.54 0.67
CA MET A 106 -6.75 -2.31 -0.24
C MET A 106 -7.09 -3.67 0.40
N GLY A 107 -8.21 -4.29 0.02
CA GLY A 107 -8.68 -5.50 0.70
C GLY A 107 -9.70 -6.33 -0.08
N ARG A 108 -9.92 -7.58 0.36
CA ARG A 108 -11.09 -8.41 0.04
C ARG A 108 -11.29 -8.75 -1.43
N ASP A 109 -10.22 -8.93 -2.19
CA ASP A 109 -10.34 -9.34 -3.60
C ASP A 109 -9.08 -10.02 -4.13
N TRP A 110 -9.21 -11.23 -4.68
CA TRP A 110 -8.12 -11.95 -5.35
C TRP A 110 -7.85 -11.47 -6.78
N THR A 111 -8.79 -10.76 -7.38
CA THR A 111 -8.74 -10.32 -8.79
C THR A 111 -8.04 -8.97 -8.97
N MET A 112 -7.95 -8.15 -7.92
CA MET A 112 -7.33 -6.80 -7.90
C MET A 112 -5.79 -6.85 -7.96
N ARG A 113 -5.25 -7.28 -9.10
CA ARG A 113 -3.84 -7.64 -9.28
C ARG A 113 -3.04 -6.64 -10.11
N GLY A 114 -1.72 -6.71 -9.99
CA GLY A 114 -0.78 -5.89 -10.76
C GLY A 114 -0.63 -4.47 -10.26
N ASN A 115 -1.16 -4.16 -9.07
CA ASN A 115 -1.00 -2.87 -8.43
C ASN A 115 0.43 -2.71 -7.92
N LYS A 116 1.05 -1.56 -8.22
CA LYS A 116 2.43 -1.27 -7.87
C LYS A 116 2.50 -0.09 -6.91
N ILE A 117 2.99 -0.35 -5.71
CA ILE A 117 3.27 0.64 -4.67
C ILE A 117 4.80 0.75 -4.59
N SER A 118 5.37 1.78 -5.21
CA SER A 118 6.82 1.82 -5.40
C SER A 118 7.50 3.18 -5.27
N GLY A 119 8.65 3.19 -4.60
CA GLY A 119 9.46 4.39 -4.42
C GLY A 119 8.81 5.45 -3.53
N ASN A 120 7.80 5.09 -2.73
CA ASN A 120 7.13 6.03 -1.82
C ASN A 120 7.91 6.17 -0.51
N TYR A 121 7.68 7.27 0.20
CA TYR A 121 8.16 7.51 1.55
C TYR A 121 6.98 7.58 2.51
N PHE A 122 6.85 6.56 3.37
CA PHE A 122 5.83 6.50 4.42
C PHE A 122 6.51 6.75 5.76
N HIS A 123 6.14 7.80 6.50
CA HIS A 123 6.80 8.09 7.78
C HIS A 123 5.89 8.68 8.84
N HIS A 124 6.20 8.41 10.12
CA HIS A 124 5.45 8.93 11.27
C HIS A 124 3.94 8.70 11.14
N LEU A 125 3.55 7.43 11.00
CA LEU A 125 2.14 7.05 10.84
C LEU A 125 1.50 6.72 12.19
N GLY A 126 0.18 6.86 12.26
CA GLY A 126 -0.59 6.46 13.44
C GLY A 126 -0.58 7.52 14.55
N GLY A 127 -0.53 7.05 15.79
CA GLY A 127 -0.60 7.88 17.00
C GLY A 127 -1.89 7.72 17.80
N PHE A 128 -2.88 7.01 17.24
CA PHE A 128 -4.09 6.64 17.98
C PHE A 128 -3.76 5.69 19.14
N LYS A 129 -4.41 5.90 20.29
CA LYS A 129 -4.35 5.02 21.45
C LYS A 129 -5.77 4.79 21.95
N GLY A 130 -6.17 3.53 22.06
CA GLY A 130 -7.50 3.11 22.45
C GLY A 130 -7.52 1.63 22.86
N GLU A 131 -8.70 1.11 23.17
CA GLU A 131 -8.88 -0.31 23.45
C GLU A 131 -8.89 -1.14 22.14
N GLY A 132 -8.36 -2.36 22.19
CA GLY A 132 -8.31 -3.26 21.03
C GLY A 132 -7.09 -3.04 20.13
N PHE A 133 -7.20 -3.50 18.88
CA PHE A 133 -6.12 -3.39 17.90
C PHE A 133 -6.01 -1.96 17.37
N THR A 134 -4.90 -1.30 17.69
CA THR A 134 -4.71 0.15 17.45
C THR A 134 -3.57 0.47 16.50
N ASP A 135 -3.01 -0.55 15.85
CA ASP A 135 -1.91 -0.36 14.91
C ASP A 135 -2.38 0.42 13.67
N ALA A 136 -1.48 1.29 13.19
CA ALA A 136 -1.54 1.86 11.87
C ALA A 136 -0.49 1.18 10.98
N MET A 137 -0.86 0.98 9.72
CA MET A 137 -0.03 0.33 8.73
C MET A 137 0.45 1.32 7.67
N GLY A 138 1.65 1.10 7.13
CA GLY A 138 2.12 1.84 5.95
C GLY A 138 1.38 1.40 4.69
N VAL A 139 1.52 0.13 4.35
CA VAL A 139 0.82 -0.54 3.26
C VAL A 139 0.03 -1.71 3.84
N TYR A 140 -1.29 -1.58 3.83
CA TYR A 140 -2.21 -2.60 4.32
C TYR A 140 -2.85 -3.35 3.14
N LEU A 141 -2.38 -4.57 2.91
CA LEU A 141 -2.97 -5.54 1.99
C LEU A 141 -3.89 -6.45 2.81
N ASP A 142 -5.09 -5.95 3.05
CA ASP A 142 -6.02 -6.50 4.02
C ASP A 142 -6.83 -7.68 3.45
N ASP A 143 -7.34 -8.53 4.33
CA ASP A 143 -8.39 -9.51 4.05
C ASP A 143 -8.26 -10.23 2.69
N ALA A 144 -7.19 -10.99 2.54
CA ALA A 144 -6.86 -11.79 1.36
C ALA A 144 -6.57 -10.99 0.07
N ALA A 145 -6.32 -9.67 0.13
CA ALA A 145 -5.83 -8.89 -1.00
C ALA A 145 -4.56 -9.51 -1.61
N SER A 146 -4.54 -9.67 -2.92
CA SER A 146 -3.54 -10.52 -3.59
C SER A 146 -2.97 -9.89 -4.86
N GLY A 147 -1.76 -10.29 -5.24
CA GLY A 147 -1.14 -9.89 -6.51
C GLY A 147 -0.60 -8.46 -6.55
N SER A 148 -0.33 -7.83 -5.40
CA SER A 148 0.23 -6.47 -5.33
C SER A 148 1.76 -6.49 -5.14
N THR A 149 2.43 -5.47 -5.67
CA THR A 149 3.88 -5.30 -5.55
C THR A 149 4.23 -4.05 -4.74
N VAL A 150 4.83 -4.25 -3.58
CA VAL A 150 5.40 -3.23 -2.69
C VAL A 150 6.91 -3.21 -2.89
N LEU A 151 7.39 -2.25 -3.67
CA LEU A 151 8.77 -2.26 -4.19
C LEU A 151 9.52 -0.96 -3.90
N GLN A 152 10.71 -1.05 -3.31
CA GLN A 152 11.62 0.11 -3.19
C GLN A 152 11.03 1.28 -2.43
N ASN A 153 10.14 1.05 -1.47
CA ASN A 153 9.63 2.10 -0.60
C ASN A 153 10.56 2.27 0.61
N VAL A 154 10.52 3.48 1.18
CA VAL A 154 11.16 3.79 2.47
C VAL A 154 10.06 3.96 3.51
N PHE A 155 10.14 3.20 4.59
CA PHE A 155 9.24 3.27 5.73
C PHE A 155 10.03 3.74 6.95
N TYR A 156 9.67 4.87 7.55
CA TYR A 156 10.36 5.41 8.72
C TYR A 156 9.38 5.70 9.87
N LYS A 157 9.44 4.93 10.96
CA LYS A 157 8.44 5.00 12.04
C LYS A 157 7.00 4.89 11.50
N ALA A 158 6.80 3.95 10.59
CA ALA A 158 5.56 3.76 9.84
C ALA A 158 4.62 2.74 10.51
N GLY A 159 4.69 2.59 11.84
CA GLY A 159 3.95 1.57 12.58
C GLY A 159 4.24 0.16 12.07
N ARG A 160 3.18 -0.61 11.79
CA ARG A 160 3.22 -1.90 11.10
C ARG A 160 3.43 -1.66 9.60
N ALA A 161 4.68 -1.59 9.15
CA ALA A 161 4.97 -0.96 7.85
C ALA A 161 4.28 -1.64 6.66
N VAL A 162 4.48 -2.94 6.45
CA VAL A 162 3.72 -3.71 5.44
C VAL A 162 2.95 -4.83 6.13
N MET A 163 1.65 -4.91 5.90
CA MET A 163 0.80 -5.99 6.40
C MET A 163 0.15 -6.75 5.25
N ILE A 164 0.35 -8.07 5.24
CA ILE A 164 -0.33 -9.01 4.37
C ILE A 164 -1.30 -9.84 5.23
N GLY A 165 -2.57 -9.50 5.15
CA GLY A 165 -3.63 -10.19 5.88
C GLY A 165 -4.17 -11.39 5.12
N GLY A 166 -3.47 -12.54 5.12
CA GLY A 166 -3.92 -13.77 4.46
C GLY A 166 -3.89 -13.76 2.93
N GLY A 167 -3.42 -12.68 2.33
CA GLY A 167 -3.33 -12.50 0.87
C GLY A 167 -2.18 -13.26 0.22
N ARG A 168 -2.36 -13.64 -1.04
CA ARG A 168 -1.43 -14.48 -1.82
C ARG A 168 -0.78 -13.73 -2.97
N ASP A 169 0.31 -14.27 -3.50
CA ASP A 169 1.06 -13.71 -4.65
C ASP A 169 1.42 -12.23 -4.47
N ASN A 170 1.69 -11.80 -3.23
CA ASN A 170 2.10 -10.44 -2.92
C ASN A 170 3.63 -10.35 -2.88
N PHE A 171 4.19 -9.24 -3.38
CA PHE A 171 5.63 -9.07 -3.52
C PHE A 171 6.10 -7.89 -2.68
N VAL A 172 6.86 -8.13 -1.61
CA VAL A 172 7.48 -7.10 -0.77
C VAL A 172 8.98 -7.12 -1.06
N LEU A 173 9.40 -6.26 -1.99
CA LEU A 173 10.71 -6.35 -2.62
C LEU A 173 11.54 -5.09 -2.39
N ASN A 174 12.79 -5.30 -1.95
CA ASN A 174 13.79 -4.23 -1.89
C ASN A 174 13.31 -2.96 -1.17
N ASN A 175 12.50 -3.06 -0.11
CA ASN A 175 12.08 -1.91 0.69
C ASN A 175 13.09 -1.67 1.82
N CYS A 176 13.14 -0.43 2.33
CA CYS A 176 13.92 -0.08 3.51
C CYS A 176 12.96 0.31 4.65
N PHE A 177 13.06 -0.41 5.76
CA PHE A 177 12.26 -0.23 6.96
C PHE A 177 13.15 0.30 8.08
N ILE A 178 12.76 1.41 8.69
CA ILE A 178 13.54 2.09 9.70
C ILE A 178 12.63 2.30 10.90
N GLU A 179 12.98 1.70 12.03
CA GLU A 179 12.24 1.85 13.30
C GLU A 179 10.73 1.55 13.16
N CYS A 180 10.40 0.53 12.35
CA CYS A 180 9.04 0.03 12.17
C CYS A 180 8.76 -1.14 13.12
N SER A 181 7.51 -1.33 13.52
CA SER A 181 7.14 -2.34 14.51
C SER A 181 5.76 -2.96 14.21
N PRO A 182 5.72 -4.14 13.56
CA PRO A 182 6.82 -4.75 12.81
C PRO A 182 7.08 -4.08 11.45
N SER A 183 8.19 -4.43 10.82
CA SER A 183 8.48 -4.01 9.44
C SER A 183 7.61 -4.77 8.44
N VAL A 184 7.47 -6.09 8.63
CA VAL A 184 6.60 -6.92 7.79
C VAL A 184 5.72 -7.82 8.65
N HIS A 185 4.41 -7.79 8.42
CA HIS A 185 3.44 -8.72 8.99
C HIS A 185 2.88 -9.64 7.92
N VAL A 186 2.78 -10.92 8.23
CA VAL A 186 2.02 -11.88 7.43
C VAL A 186 1.21 -12.78 8.34
N ASP A 187 -0.09 -12.86 8.09
CA ASP A 187 -0.97 -13.86 8.71
C ASP A 187 -1.60 -14.76 7.66
N ALA A 188 -2.19 -15.86 8.10
CA ALA A 188 -3.00 -16.75 7.30
C ALA A 188 -4.45 -16.74 7.82
N ARG A 189 -5.00 -15.54 8.07
CA ARG A 189 -6.34 -15.38 8.66
C ARG A 189 -7.44 -16.18 7.96
N GLY A 190 -7.26 -16.46 6.67
CA GLY A 190 -8.18 -17.25 5.85
C GLY A 190 -8.36 -18.70 6.31
N ILE A 191 -7.39 -19.29 7.02
CA ILE A 191 -7.54 -20.62 7.64
C ILE A 191 -8.06 -20.54 9.08
N GLY A 192 -8.06 -19.34 9.67
CA GLY A 192 -8.54 -19.05 11.02
C GLY A 192 -9.89 -18.33 11.00
N TRP A 193 -9.96 -17.16 11.62
CA TRP A 193 -11.21 -16.42 11.82
C TRP A 193 -11.89 -16.01 10.50
N ALA A 194 -11.12 -15.78 9.43
CA ALA A 194 -11.65 -15.33 8.15
C ALA A 194 -12.19 -16.47 7.26
N LYS A 195 -12.14 -17.73 7.73
CA LYS A 195 -12.52 -18.91 6.95
C LYS A 195 -13.93 -18.82 6.36
N ASP A 196 -14.89 -18.38 7.16
CA ASP A 196 -16.29 -18.27 6.73
C ASP A 196 -16.57 -17.09 5.80
N HIS A 197 -15.65 -16.12 5.76
CA HIS A 197 -15.74 -14.97 4.88
C HIS A 197 -15.18 -15.29 3.47
N ILE A 198 -14.09 -16.07 3.41
CA ILE A 198 -13.40 -16.42 2.15
C ILE A 198 -14.13 -17.52 1.35
N LYS A 199 -14.86 -18.42 2.02
CA LYS A 199 -15.52 -19.56 1.34
C LYS A 199 -16.50 -19.08 0.26
N ARG A 200 -16.84 -19.96 -0.68
CA ARG A 200 -17.87 -19.70 -1.70
C ARG A 200 -19.20 -19.32 -1.02
N GLY A 201 -19.82 -18.22 -1.45
CA GLY A 201 -21.01 -17.65 -0.82
C GLY A 201 -20.75 -16.94 0.52
N GLY A 202 -19.48 -16.75 0.93
CA GLY A 202 -19.12 -15.90 2.06
C GLY A 202 -19.38 -14.41 1.74
N ASP A 203 -19.45 -13.60 2.78
CA ASP A 203 -19.75 -12.15 2.69
C ASP A 203 -18.67 -11.33 1.96
N TRP A 204 -17.41 -11.81 1.91
CA TRP A 204 -16.37 -11.18 1.08
C TRP A 204 -16.51 -11.49 -0.41
N GLN A 205 -17.34 -12.48 -0.77
CA GLN A 205 -17.66 -12.82 -2.16
C GLN A 205 -16.45 -13.14 -3.04
N MET A 206 -15.42 -13.77 -2.47
CA MET A 206 -14.13 -13.99 -3.14
C MET A 206 -14.26 -14.83 -4.42
N TYR A 207 -15.10 -15.89 -4.40
CA TYR A 207 -15.32 -16.77 -5.55
C TYR A 207 -16.22 -16.14 -6.61
N GLU A 208 -17.14 -15.30 -6.18
CA GLU A 208 -18.08 -14.58 -7.04
C GLU A 208 -17.34 -13.48 -7.81
N LYS A 209 -16.40 -12.77 -7.16
CA LYS A 209 -15.49 -11.82 -7.82
C LYS A 209 -14.62 -12.48 -8.88
N LEU A 210 -14.08 -13.67 -8.61
CA LEU A 210 -13.37 -14.47 -9.61
C LEU A 210 -14.26 -14.79 -10.83
N ALA A 211 -15.49 -15.26 -10.58
CA ALA A 211 -16.43 -15.59 -11.64
C ALA A 211 -16.83 -14.35 -12.47
N ALA A 212 -16.99 -13.19 -11.82
CA ALA A 212 -17.39 -11.94 -12.46
C ALA A 212 -16.42 -11.46 -13.55
N VAL A 213 -15.14 -11.84 -13.47
CA VAL A 213 -14.11 -11.47 -14.45
C VAL A 213 -13.72 -12.59 -15.41
N ASN A 214 -14.38 -13.75 -15.35
CA ASN A 214 -13.97 -14.95 -16.08
C ASN A 214 -12.48 -15.24 -15.89
N PHE A 215 -12.03 -15.32 -14.64
CA PHE A 215 -10.62 -15.37 -14.24
C PHE A 215 -9.77 -16.45 -14.94
N ASP A 216 -10.39 -17.53 -15.42
CA ASP A 216 -9.78 -18.66 -16.12
C ASP A 216 -9.68 -18.47 -17.65
N LYS A 217 -10.16 -17.34 -18.17
CA LYS A 217 -10.10 -16.95 -19.58
C LYS A 217 -9.31 -15.65 -19.77
N PRO A 218 -8.81 -15.37 -20.99
CA PRO A 218 -8.26 -14.07 -21.30
C PRO A 218 -9.28 -12.94 -21.03
N PRO A 219 -8.85 -11.76 -20.54
CA PRO A 219 -7.44 -11.37 -20.36
C PRO A 219 -6.79 -11.87 -19.06
N TYR A 220 -7.57 -12.29 -18.06
CA TYR A 220 -7.07 -12.62 -16.72
C TYR A 220 -6.14 -13.84 -16.71
N SER A 221 -6.49 -14.94 -17.39
CA SER A 221 -5.66 -16.15 -17.37
C SER A 221 -4.30 -15.97 -18.04
N VAL A 222 -4.19 -15.02 -18.97
CA VAL A 222 -2.92 -14.68 -19.64
C VAL A 222 -2.11 -13.70 -18.80
N ARG A 223 -2.78 -12.72 -18.19
CA ARG A 223 -2.12 -11.61 -17.48
C ARG A 223 -1.77 -11.96 -16.03
N TYR A 224 -2.55 -12.83 -15.41
CA TYR A 224 -2.39 -13.31 -14.04
C TYR A 224 -2.55 -14.84 -13.99
N PRO A 225 -1.63 -15.61 -14.57
CA PRO A 225 -1.75 -17.08 -14.62
C PRO A 225 -1.95 -17.72 -13.24
N GLU A 226 -1.39 -17.11 -12.19
CA GLU A 226 -1.42 -17.62 -10.82
C GLU A 226 -2.84 -17.54 -10.22
N LEU A 227 -3.65 -16.60 -10.71
CA LEU A 227 -5.06 -16.45 -10.35
C LEU A 227 -5.88 -17.67 -10.76
N VAL A 228 -5.58 -18.29 -11.90
CA VAL A 228 -6.32 -19.45 -12.45
C VAL A 228 -6.31 -20.63 -11.49
N THR A 229 -5.21 -20.82 -10.76
CA THR A 229 -5.06 -21.94 -9.82
C THR A 229 -5.53 -21.62 -8.40
N THR A 230 -5.78 -20.34 -8.10
CA THR A 230 -6.13 -19.89 -6.75
C THR A 230 -7.29 -20.69 -6.11
N PRO A 231 -8.43 -20.95 -6.81
CA PRO A 231 -9.57 -21.64 -6.21
C PRO A 231 -9.30 -23.07 -5.75
N THR A 232 -8.31 -23.74 -6.35
CA THR A 232 -8.02 -25.17 -6.13
C THR A 232 -6.68 -25.40 -5.42
N ASN A 233 -5.94 -24.34 -5.10
CA ASN A 233 -4.60 -24.40 -4.52
C ASN A 233 -4.57 -23.69 -3.16
N GLU A 234 -5.27 -24.30 -2.19
CA GLU A 234 -5.36 -23.84 -0.80
C GLU A 234 -5.65 -22.32 -0.71
N PRO A 235 -6.80 -21.85 -1.22
CA PRO A 235 -7.09 -20.43 -1.46
C PRO A 235 -6.96 -19.53 -0.23
N ALA A 236 -7.13 -20.11 0.96
CA ALA A 236 -7.06 -19.42 2.25
C ALA A 236 -5.63 -19.17 2.75
N LEU A 237 -4.61 -19.76 2.13
CA LEU A 237 -3.20 -19.58 2.49
C LEU A 237 -2.54 -18.48 1.65
N PRO A 238 -1.61 -17.69 2.23
CA PRO A 238 -0.89 -16.61 1.55
C PRO A 238 0.23 -17.12 0.61
N LYS A 239 -0.04 -18.16 -0.19
CA LYS A 239 0.95 -18.83 -1.05
C LYS A 239 1.47 -17.90 -2.15
N GLY A 240 2.67 -18.18 -2.67
CA GLY A 240 3.26 -17.39 -3.75
C GLY A 240 3.71 -15.98 -3.36
N THR A 241 3.48 -15.57 -2.12
CA THR A 241 4.05 -14.33 -1.57
C THR A 241 5.57 -14.41 -1.51
N VAL A 242 6.25 -13.30 -1.84
CA VAL A 242 7.71 -13.19 -1.84
C VAL A 242 8.12 -11.93 -1.09
N ILE A 243 8.93 -12.11 -0.05
CA ILE A 243 9.44 -11.02 0.80
C ILE A 243 10.96 -11.03 0.71
N LYS A 244 11.51 -10.26 -0.23
CA LYS A 244 12.89 -10.45 -0.67
C LYS A 244 13.69 -9.15 -0.83
N GLY A 245 14.96 -9.21 -0.43
CA GLY A 245 15.93 -8.13 -0.65
C GLY A 245 15.65 -6.87 0.18
N ASN A 246 14.77 -6.96 1.18
CA ASN A 246 14.44 -5.83 2.04
C ASN A 246 15.53 -5.60 3.09
N ILE A 247 15.55 -4.38 3.62
CA ILE A 247 16.45 -3.95 4.67
C ILE A 247 15.62 -3.46 5.85
N ALA A 248 15.88 -3.96 7.05
CA ALA A 248 15.28 -3.45 8.28
C ALA A 248 16.35 -2.96 9.25
N LEU A 249 16.16 -1.72 9.73
CA LEU A 249 17.11 -0.97 10.54
C LEU A 249 16.43 -0.51 11.83
N GLY A 250 16.63 -1.27 12.90
CA GLY A 250 15.93 -1.08 14.17
C GLY A 250 14.47 -1.53 14.13
N GLY A 251 13.79 -1.39 15.28
CA GLY A 251 12.41 -1.85 15.45
C GLY A 251 12.25 -3.37 15.49
N VAL A 252 11.07 -3.85 15.14
CA VAL A 252 10.76 -5.29 15.03
C VAL A 252 10.78 -5.68 13.56
N TRP A 253 11.55 -6.71 13.20
CA TRP A 253 11.65 -7.12 11.79
C TRP A 253 10.33 -7.67 11.27
N SER A 254 9.84 -8.76 11.84
CA SER A 254 8.65 -9.43 11.32
C SER A 254 7.73 -9.92 12.43
N GLU A 255 6.45 -10.00 12.10
CA GLU A 255 5.43 -10.69 12.88
C GLU A 255 4.71 -11.68 11.95
N LEU A 256 4.76 -12.96 12.30
CA LEU A 256 4.13 -14.04 11.55
C LEU A 256 3.11 -14.72 12.45
N GLN A 257 1.89 -14.89 11.95
CA GLN A 257 0.79 -15.52 12.69
C GLN A 257 0.34 -16.83 12.02
N ASP A 258 -0.59 -17.53 12.67
CA ASP A 258 -1.25 -18.74 12.15
C ASP A 258 -0.28 -19.88 11.75
N GLY A 259 0.83 -20.02 12.49
CA GLY A 259 1.83 -21.05 12.24
C GLY A 259 2.71 -20.80 11.01
N LEU A 260 2.66 -19.59 10.42
CA LEU A 260 3.59 -19.20 9.37
C LEU A 260 5.02 -19.08 9.91
N THR A 261 5.96 -19.39 9.03
CA THR A 261 7.41 -19.24 9.22
C THR A 261 7.94 -18.35 8.11
N GLU A 262 9.15 -17.83 8.27
CA GLU A 262 9.80 -17.05 7.20
C GLU A 262 9.84 -17.84 5.88
N THR A 263 10.11 -19.15 5.94
CA THR A 263 10.09 -20.04 4.77
C THR A 263 8.72 -20.11 4.10
N THR A 264 7.66 -20.36 4.88
CA THR A 264 6.30 -20.52 4.33
C THR A 264 5.68 -19.19 3.90
N ALA A 265 6.13 -18.06 4.46
CA ALA A 265 5.74 -16.71 4.06
C ALA A 265 6.61 -16.12 2.92
N GLY A 266 7.61 -16.87 2.43
CA GLY A 266 8.41 -16.49 1.25
C GLY A 266 9.52 -15.47 1.52
N PHE A 267 10.03 -15.40 2.75
CA PHE A 267 11.15 -14.54 3.10
C PHE A 267 12.45 -15.07 2.50
N ALA A 268 13.23 -14.20 1.86
CA ALA A 268 14.54 -14.57 1.31
C ALA A 268 15.47 -13.36 1.22
N GLN A 269 16.76 -13.54 1.54
CA GLN A 269 17.79 -12.52 1.25
C GLN A 269 17.48 -11.12 1.84
N ASN A 270 16.85 -11.06 3.01
CA ASN A 270 16.60 -9.80 3.72
C ASN A 270 17.77 -9.48 4.66
N LYS A 271 18.10 -8.20 4.83
CA LYS A 271 19.14 -7.72 5.74
C LYS A 271 18.50 -7.06 6.96
N ILE A 272 18.80 -7.56 8.16
CA ILE A 272 18.23 -7.07 9.42
C ILE A 272 19.34 -6.55 10.30
N GLU A 273 19.23 -5.30 10.72
CA GLU A 273 20.11 -4.65 11.70
C GLU A 273 19.27 -4.19 12.90
N SER A 274 19.74 -4.46 14.11
CA SER A 274 18.97 -4.16 15.34
C SER A 274 18.88 -2.68 15.69
N LYS A 275 19.65 -1.82 15.01
CA LYS A 275 19.68 -0.37 15.24
C LYS A 275 19.63 0.38 13.92
N SER A 276 18.95 1.52 13.94
CA SER A 276 19.03 2.49 12.85
C SER A 276 20.35 3.27 12.94
N PRO A 277 21.12 3.40 11.83
CA PRO A 277 22.27 4.29 11.78
C PRO A 277 21.86 5.78 11.62
N TYR A 278 20.55 6.08 11.54
CA TYR A 278 20.01 7.40 11.21
C TYR A 278 19.52 8.20 12.43
N VAL A 279 20.05 7.89 13.61
CA VAL A 279 19.69 8.58 14.87
C VAL A 279 20.07 10.06 14.79
N GLY A 280 19.14 10.94 15.17
CA GLY A 280 19.36 12.39 15.25
C GLY A 280 19.28 13.13 13.91
N LEU A 281 18.99 12.45 12.81
CA LEU A 281 18.69 13.08 11.51
C LEU A 281 17.23 13.52 11.45
N GLY A 282 16.95 14.64 10.77
CA GLY A 282 15.59 15.02 10.42
C GLY A 282 15.01 14.13 9.32
N ASP A 283 13.69 14.03 9.23
CA ASP A 283 12.95 13.12 8.32
C ASP A 283 13.49 13.13 6.89
N ARG A 284 13.65 14.32 6.31
CA ARG A 284 14.16 14.43 4.93
C ARG A 284 15.61 13.96 4.79
N GLN A 285 16.44 14.22 5.81
CA GLN A 285 17.83 13.77 5.83
C GLN A 285 17.92 12.25 5.94
N VAL A 286 16.99 11.60 6.66
CA VAL A 286 16.88 10.13 6.70
C VAL A 286 16.63 9.60 5.29
N LEU A 287 15.63 10.12 4.59
CA LEU A 287 15.32 9.68 3.22
C LEU A 287 16.52 9.86 2.28
N GLU A 288 17.13 11.05 2.28
CA GLU A 288 18.30 11.34 1.43
C GLU A 288 19.48 10.41 1.73
N ARG A 289 19.71 10.11 3.01
CA ARG A 289 20.79 9.23 3.42
C ARG A 289 20.53 7.78 3.05
N VAL A 290 19.30 7.29 3.21
CA VAL A 290 18.89 5.94 2.78
C VAL A 290 19.10 5.76 1.29
N ILE A 291 18.66 6.73 0.47
CA ILE A 291 18.84 6.67 -0.99
C ILE A 291 20.33 6.60 -1.37
N LYS A 292 21.19 7.28 -0.61
CA LYS A 292 22.65 7.27 -0.83
C LYS A 292 23.28 5.95 -0.39
N ASP A 293 22.93 5.44 0.78
CA ASP A 293 23.55 4.25 1.38
C ASP A 293 23.09 2.96 0.68
N TYR A 294 21.87 2.94 0.12
CA TYR A 294 21.22 1.75 -0.40
C TYR A 294 20.83 1.89 -1.88
N SER A 295 21.83 1.81 -2.76
CA SER A 295 21.64 1.92 -4.22
C SER A 295 20.70 0.85 -4.81
N MET A 296 20.54 -0.30 -4.15
CA MET A 296 19.60 -1.36 -4.56
C MET A 296 18.13 -0.88 -4.57
N LEU A 297 17.82 0.19 -3.85
CA LEU A 297 16.50 0.80 -3.89
C LEU A 297 16.20 1.43 -5.26
N GLY A 298 17.20 1.69 -6.11
CA GLY A 298 16.98 2.28 -7.44
C GLY A 298 16.36 3.67 -7.40
N LEU A 299 16.43 4.36 -6.25
CA LEU A 299 15.86 5.69 -6.01
C LEU A 299 16.86 6.81 -6.21
N LYS A 300 18.04 6.52 -6.75
CA LYS A 300 19.04 7.54 -7.07
C LYS A 300 18.40 8.58 -8.01
N ASP A 301 18.53 9.86 -7.67
CA ASP A 301 17.96 10.99 -8.40
C ASP A 301 16.41 11.03 -8.43
N ALA A 302 15.74 10.12 -7.71
CA ALA A 302 14.28 10.12 -7.63
C ALA A 302 13.79 11.30 -6.79
N VAL A 303 12.85 12.06 -7.35
CA VAL A 303 12.07 13.01 -6.57
C VAL A 303 10.90 12.25 -5.93
N ILE A 304 10.85 12.23 -4.60
CA ILE A 304 9.78 11.64 -3.79
C ILE A 304 9.06 12.77 -3.06
N GLY A 305 7.72 12.69 -3.05
CA GLY A 305 6.85 13.74 -2.57
C GLY A 305 6.69 14.88 -3.57
N LEU A 306 6.33 16.04 -3.03
CA LEU A 306 6.01 17.24 -3.79
C LEU A 306 7.21 17.79 -4.56
N LYS A 307 7.03 18.06 -5.85
CA LYS A 307 7.99 18.77 -6.70
C LYS A 307 7.80 20.27 -6.54
N LYS A 308 8.89 21.02 -6.42
CA LYS A 308 8.86 22.49 -6.49
C LYS A 308 8.63 22.94 -7.94
N ASP A 309 7.36 23.04 -8.32
CA ASP A 309 6.90 23.61 -9.59
C ASP A 309 6.94 25.15 -9.60
N THR A 310 6.57 25.77 -10.72
CA THR A 310 6.53 27.22 -10.89
C THR A 310 5.58 27.89 -9.91
N TYR A 311 4.41 27.30 -9.66
CA TYR A 311 3.41 27.84 -8.74
C TYR A 311 3.96 27.92 -7.31
N ARG A 312 4.53 26.82 -6.80
CA ARG A 312 5.06 26.75 -5.44
C ARG A 312 6.34 27.56 -5.23
N ARG A 313 7.14 27.76 -6.27
CA ARG A 313 8.28 28.69 -6.21
C ARG A 313 7.83 30.15 -6.06
N ASN A 314 6.64 30.50 -6.54
CA ASN A 314 6.10 31.85 -6.44
C ASN A 314 5.36 32.10 -5.13
N LEU A 315 4.88 31.06 -4.42
CA LEU A 315 4.31 31.19 -3.07
C LEU A 315 5.35 31.56 -2.00
N ALA A 316 6.62 31.23 -2.23
CA ALA A 316 7.71 31.49 -1.28
C ALA A 316 8.34 32.90 -1.44
N LYS A 317 7.74 33.77 -2.26
CA LYS A 317 8.11 35.18 -2.43
C LYS A 317 7.06 36.06 -1.79
#